data_AF-A0A357IH68-F1
#
_entry.id   AF-A0A357IH68-F1
#
_cell.length_a   1.000
_cell.length_b   1.000
_cell.length_c   1.000
_cell.angle_alpha   90.00
_cell.angle_beta   90.00
_cell.angle_gamma   90.00
#
_symmetry.space_group_name_H-M   'P 1'
#
loop_
_entity.id
_entity.type
_entity.pdbx_description
1 polymer ?
#
loop_
_entity_poly.entity_id
_entity_poly.type
_entity_poly.pdbx_seq_one_letter_code
_entity_poly.pdbx_strand_id
1 'polypeptide(L)'
;MTSRIMLVEPSATMRYVLKNYTDASGYETDGFTQFGKALNALQRQFEVFDTEYRCVLIGWPSVRDGETENFLQLLESPDFHDLPVIVLSQDMRADARAWVAGRNNTVLVRWKEYRSVKELLARQLDADHEPDGDAFQAKFSNQDIRILVVDDSPSIRYALRDLLRLQGYDVTVVGSYSQGIQATHDQAFDIAVLDYYLQDATGDELCREIISDPAAGEVTCAILTGTYSDHIIKRSLRAGAVECMFKNESSELLLARIDAISRMVRQRKELQLNYLKMDVVIEALNGAVLSCDNEGILRFANSRALQVLGYGQDDEFIGHHVNEVLTQDHLVPVTDADVDASFYNARRQPMRVRYSSQDLIEDGQKAGTIVQFVSLEPPQLPQEAPPASNAAEPSERHEALLSASQYVAQMQSLLERSGQVADGYSVLLISVDVHAQDASVASIGDKPVFLEGVLNTLARVYKRRDAIACLGNGVIGVLLKHKSEKQAYLLTRKLLQIVNAVARSVPDTRFSSNGCLKQLSPDGDVDAPQLLRKTVQGLQIVKKRGKNLALILDMKRLLPVYPKEKSGN
;
A
#
# COMPACT_ATOMS: atom_id res chain seq x y z
N MET A 1 -20.09 -3.05 -25.37
CA MET A 1 -19.33 -2.91 -26.64
C MET A 1 -18.47 -4.15 -26.78
N THR A 2 -18.63 -4.87 -27.87
CA THR A 2 -17.88 -6.10 -28.22
C THR A 2 -16.41 -5.73 -28.49
N SER A 3 -15.47 -6.33 -27.76
CA SER A 3 -14.04 -6.04 -27.98
C SER A 3 -13.57 -6.67 -29.30
N ARG A 4 -12.94 -5.88 -30.18
CA ARG A 4 -12.34 -6.37 -31.42
C ARG A 4 -10.98 -7.01 -31.18
N ILE A 5 -10.77 -8.18 -31.78
CA ILE A 5 -9.54 -8.97 -31.66
C ILE A 5 -8.98 -9.26 -33.05
N MET A 6 -7.68 -9.03 -33.20
CA MET A 6 -6.95 -9.43 -34.41
C MET A 6 -6.49 -10.88 -34.27
N LEU A 7 -6.86 -11.75 -35.21
CA LEU A 7 -6.39 -13.14 -35.27
C LEU A 7 -5.49 -13.35 -36.49
N VAL A 8 -4.21 -13.59 -36.29
CA VAL A 8 -3.21 -13.85 -37.34
C VAL A 8 -2.80 -15.32 -37.27
N GLU A 9 -3.31 -16.14 -38.18
CA GLU A 9 -3.02 -17.58 -38.24
C GLU A 9 -3.07 -18.03 -39.70
N PRO A 10 -1.94 -18.42 -40.32
CA PRO A 10 -1.92 -18.85 -41.73
C PRO A 10 -2.77 -20.09 -42.00
N SER A 11 -2.79 -21.07 -41.09
CA SER A 11 -3.53 -22.33 -41.27
C SER A 11 -5.03 -22.10 -41.24
N ALA A 12 -5.73 -22.44 -42.34
CA ALA A 12 -7.17 -22.24 -42.47
C ALA A 12 -7.97 -22.97 -41.39
N THR A 13 -7.58 -24.21 -41.07
CA THR A 13 -8.23 -25.02 -40.03
C THR A 13 -8.04 -24.40 -38.65
N MET A 14 -6.81 -23.99 -38.32
CA MET A 14 -6.48 -23.43 -37.01
C MET A 14 -7.16 -22.08 -36.80
N ARG A 15 -7.13 -21.22 -37.83
CA ARG A 15 -7.82 -19.93 -37.83
C ARG A 15 -9.33 -20.08 -37.69
N TYR A 16 -9.94 -21.05 -38.39
CA TYR A 16 -11.37 -21.32 -38.27
C TYR A 16 -11.75 -21.74 -36.85
N VAL A 17 -10.96 -22.65 -36.25
CA VAL A 17 -11.18 -23.09 -34.86
C VAL A 17 -11.09 -21.92 -33.88
N LEU A 18 -10.03 -21.11 -33.97
CA LEU A 18 -9.86 -19.96 -33.08
C LEU A 18 -10.94 -18.91 -33.28
N LYS A 19 -11.24 -18.54 -34.53
CA LYS A 19 -12.27 -17.55 -34.86
C LYS A 19 -13.63 -17.96 -34.30
N ASN A 20 -14.05 -19.21 -34.54
CA ASN A 20 -15.30 -19.71 -33.99
C ASN A 20 -15.29 -19.68 -32.45
N TYR A 21 -14.15 -19.99 -31.83
CA TYR A 21 -14.03 -20.04 -30.40
C TYR A 21 -14.07 -18.65 -29.75
N THR A 22 -13.43 -17.66 -30.36
CA THR A 22 -13.43 -16.26 -29.89
C THR A 22 -14.75 -15.56 -30.17
N ASP A 23 -15.36 -15.79 -31.34
CA ASP A 23 -16.69 -15.27 -31.68
C ASP A 23 -17.77 -15.84 -30.73
N ALA A 24 -17.72 -17.14 -30.44
CA ALA A 24 -18.62 -17.77 -29.46
C ALA A 24 -18.43 -17.23 -28.03
N SER A 25 -17.29 -16.60 -27.76
CA SER A 25 -16.97 -15.98 -26.47
C SER A 25 -17.37 -14.50 -26.39
N GLY A 26 -18.07 -13.97 -27.42
CA GLY A 26 -18.57 -12.61 -27.41
C GLY A 26 -17.55 -11.55 -27.85
N TYR A 27 -16.50 -11.96 -28.57
CA TYR A 27 -15.53 -11.04 -29.17
C TYR A 27 -15.74 -10.93 -30.69
N GLU A 28 -15.45 -9.77 -31.26
CA GLU A 28 -15.48 -9.59 -32.72
C GLU A 28 -14.09 -9.87 -33.28
N THR A 29 -13.95 -10.98 -34.01
CA THR A 29 -12.63 -11.47 -34.44
C THR A 29 -12.35 -11.24 -35.92
N ASP A 30 -11.34 -10.43 -36.21
CA ASP A 30 -10.83 -10.21 -37.56
C ASP A 30 -9.70 -11.18 -37.89
N GLY A 31 -9.96 -12.12 -38.81
CA GLY A 31 -9.03 -13.17 -39.19
C GLY A 31 -8.14 -12.80 -40.38
N PHE A 32 -6.83 -12.85 -40.19
CA PHE A 32 -5.82 -12.59 -41.21
C PHE A 32 -5.06 -13.88 -41.57
N THR A 33 -4.88 -14.10 -42.87
CA THR A 33 -4.14 -15.27 -43.40
C THR A 33 -2.63 -15.01 -43.55
N GLN A 34 -2.22 -13.74 -43.50
CA GLN A 34 -0.85 -13.29 -43.77
C GLN A 34 -0.47 -12.18 -42.79
N PHE A 35 0.76 -12.24 -42.27
CA PHE A 35 1.30 -11.24 -41.35
C PHE A 35 1.39 -9.85 -41.98
N GLY A 36 1.73 -9.71 -43.26
CA GLY A 36 1.75 -8.41 -43.95
C GLY A 36 0.38 -7.72 -44.02
N LYS A 37 -0.72 -8.48 -44.12
CA LYS A 37 -2.08 -7.90 -44.08
C LYS A 37 -2.47 -7.47 -42.67
N ALA A 38 -2.11 -8.26 -41.67
CA ALA A 38 -2.30 -7.91 -40.27
C ALA A 38 -1.50 -6.67 -39.87
N LEU A 39 -0.25 -6.55 -40.34
CA LEU A 39 0.60 -5.37 -40.17
C LEU A 39 -0.09 -4.09 -40.67
N ASN A 40 -0.57 -4.11 -41.92
CA ASN A 40 -1.26 -2.97 -42.51
C ASN A 40 -2.54 -2.61 -41.74
N ALA A 41 -3.31 -3.61 -41.29
CA ALA A 41 -4.51 -3.38 -40.50
C ALA A 41 -4.21 -2.78 -39.12
N LEU A 42 -3.15 -3.24 -38.46
CA LEU A 42 -2.74 -2.75 -37.16
C LEU A 42 -2.22 -1.30 -37.21
N GLN A 43 -1.49 -0.95 -38.27
CA GLN A 43 -1.01 0.43 -38.48
C GLN A 43 -2.14 1.43 -38.75
N ARG A 44 -3.20 1.00 -39.45
CA ARG A 44 -4.32 1.86 -39.83
C ARG A 44 -5.43 1.95 -38.78
N GLN A 45 -5.34 1.22 -37.67
CA GLN A 45 -6.43 1.13 -36.68
C GLN A 45 -6.79 2.47 -36.02
N PHE A 46 -5.88 3.45 -36.04
CA PHE A 46 -6.10 4.78 -35.47
C PHE A 46 -6.65 5.80 -36.49
N GLU A 47 -6.86 5.41 -37.75
CA GLU A 47 -7.41 6.28 -38.79
C GLU A 47 -8.93 6.52 -38.59
N VAL A 48 -9.62 5.60 -37.89
CA VAL A 48 -11.07 5.67 -37.62
C VAL A 48 -11.35 5.40 -36.14
N PHE A 49 -12.13 6.27 -35.51
CA PHE A 49 -12.53 6.15 -34.10
C PHE A 49 -13.26 4.83 -33.84
N ASP A 50 -12.93 4.16 -32.71
CA ASP A 50 -13.54 2.89 -32.25
C ASP A 50 -13.23 1.66 -33.13
N THR A 51 -12.11 1.67 -33.88
CA THR A 51 -11.67 0.52 -34.70
C THR A 51 -10.40 -0.19 -34.18
N GLU A 52 -9.98 0.17 -32.96
CA GLU A 52 -8.75 -0.34 -32.33
C GLU A 52 -8.89 -1.79 -31.90
N TYR A 53 -7.86 -2.60 -32.19
CA TYR A 53 -7.77 -3.95 -31.66
C TYR A 53 -7.38 -3.90 -30.19
N ARG A 54 -8.11 -4.64 -29.35
CA ARG A 54 -7.80 -4.72 -27.92
C ARG A 54 -6.87 -5.89 -27.57
N CYS A 55 -6.76 -6.88 -28.46
CA CYS A 55 -5.83 -8.02 -28.32
C CYS A 55 -5.44 -8.54 -29.70
N VAL A 56 -4.25 -9.15 -29.79
CA VAL A 56 -3.76 -9.88 -30.97
C VAL A 56 -3.55 -11.36 -30.62
N LEU A 57 -4.17 -12.25 -31.38
CA LEU A 57 -3.94 -13.69 -31.35
C LEU A 57 -2.99 -14.06 -32.49
N ILE A 58 -1.88 -14.70 -32.16
CA ILE A 58 -0.86 -15.08 -33.14
C ILE A 58 -0.68 -16.59 -33.12
N GLY A 59 -0.95 -17.23 -34.26
CA GLY A 59 -0.42 -18.54 -34.58
C GLY A 59 1.07 -18.44 -34.84
N TRP A 60 1.90 -18.97 -33.95
CA TRP A 60 3.34 -18.84 -34.05
C TRP A 60 3.86 -19.53 -35.32
N PRO A 61 4.53 -18.80 -36.24
CA PRO A 61 4.85 -19.33 -37.54
C PRO A 61 5.96 -20.39 -37.48
N SER A 62 5.91 -21.35 -38.41
CA SER A 62 6.97 -22.35 -38.60
C SER A 62 8.22 -21.74 -39.25
N VAL A 63 8.05 -20.72 -40.11
CA VAL A 63 9.13 -19.97 -40.77
C VAL A 63 8.84 -18.48 -40.62
N ARG A 64 9.85 -17.69 -40.20
CA ARG A 64 9.76 -16.23 -40.14
C ARG A 64 10.30 -15.63 -41.43
N ASP A 65 9.41 -15.11 -42.26
CA ASP A 65 9.76 -14.29 -43.42
C ASP A 65 9.85 -12.80 -43.03
N GLY A 66 10.23 -11.95 -43.99
CA GLY A 66 10.38 -10.51 -43.73
C GLY A 66 9.08 -9.83 -43.27
N GLU A 67 7.92 -10.28 -43.77
CA GLU A 67 6.63 -9.73 -43.34
C GLU A 67 6.29 -10.11 -41.89
N THR A 68 6.59 -11.35 -41.50
CA THR A 68 6.43 -11.83 -40.13
C THR A 68 7.31 -11.01 -39.17
N GLU A 69 8.58 -10.80 -39.51
CA GLU A 69 9.50 -10.08 -38.64
C GLU A 69 9.08 -8.61 -38.49
N ASN A 70 8.64 -7.96 -39.57
CA ASN A 70 8.10 -6.60 -39.51
C ASN A 70 6.87 -6.49 -38.61
N PHE A 71 5.98 -7.50 -38.63
CA PHE A 71 4.80 -7.53 -37.77
C PHE A 71 5.17 -7.69 -36.29
N LEU A 72 6.07 -8.61 -35.97
CA LEU A 72 6.55 -8.83 -34.61
C LEU A 72 7.29 -7.60 -34.07
N GLN A 73 8.11 -6.95 -34.90
CA GLN A 73 8.81 -5.71 -34.56
C GLN A 73 7.84 -4.54 -34.35
N LEU A 74 6.77 -4.45 -35.14
CA LEU A 74 5.73 -3.43 -34.92
C LEU A 74 5.07 -3.61 -33.55
N LEU A 75 4.75 -4.85 -33.17
CA LEU A 75 4.18 -5.12 -31.87
C LEU A 75 5.15 -4.67 -30.76
N GLU A 76 6.45 -4.94 -30.88
CA GLU A 76 7.49 -4.49 -29.92
C GLU A 76 7.68 -2.98 -29.81
N SER A 77 7.19 -2.20 -30.80
CA SER A 77 7.32 -0.75 -30.79
C SER A 77 6.55 -0.11 -29.61
N PRO A 78 6.96 1.09 -29.14
CA PRO A 78 6.34 1.74 -27.98
C PRO A 78 4.82 1.94 -28.09
N ASP A 79 4.30 2.08 -29.31
CA ASP A 79 2.88 2.33 -29.56
C ASP A 79 2.01 1.09 -29.37
N PHE A 80 2.60 -0.11 -29.45
CA PHE A 80 1.90 -1.40 -29.34
C PHE A 80 2.51 -2.32 -28.27
N HIS A 81 3.49 -1.84 -27.51
CA HIS A 81 4.20 -2.63 -26.51
C HIS A 81 3.27 -3.18 -25.42
N ASP A 82 2.27 -2.38 -25.01
CA ASP A 82 1.30 -2.75 -23.98
C ASP A 82 0.06 -3.47 -24.52
N LEU A 83 -0.09 -3.57 -25.85
CA LEU A 83 -1.20 -4.28 -26.49
C LEU A 83 -1.10 -5.78 -26.14
N PRO A 84 -2.13 -6.38 -25.53
CA PRO A 84 -2.13 -7.80 -25.19
C PRO A 84 -1.94 -8.69 -26.41
N VAL A 85 -1.05 -9.67 -26.29
CA VAL A 85 -0.79 -10.66 -27.34
C VAL A 85 -0.87 -12.07 -26.77
N ILE A 86 -1.67 -12.92 -27.40
CA ILE A 86 -1.73 -14.35 -27.08
C ILE A 86 -1.10 -15.12 -28.22
N VAL A 87 0.02 -15.76 -27.93
CA VAL A 87 0.78 -16.55 -28.89
C VAL A 87 0.42 -18.02 -28.71
N LEU A 88 -0.09 -18.64 -29.77
CA LEU A 88 -0.30 -20.09 -29.80
C LEU A 88 0.82 -20.76 -30.58
N SER A 89 1.52 -21.71 -29.95
CA SER A 89 2.61 -22.45 -30.57
C SER A 89 2.38 -23.95 -30.46
N GLN A 90 2.74 -24.70 -31.51
CA GLN A 90 2.62 -26.16 -31.51
C GLN A 90 3.59 -26.81 -30.52
N ASP A 91 4.85 -26.37 -30.50
CA ASP A 91 5.96 -27.03 -29.77
C ASP A 91 6.73 -26.12 -28.78
N MET A 92 6.16 -24.97 -28.37
CA MET A 92 6.82 -24.04 -27.44
C MET A 92 8.25 -23.67 -27.87
N ARG A 93 8.42 -23.32 -29.15
CA ARG A 93 9.73 -23.07 -29.74
C ARG A 93 10.50 -22.00 -28.95
N ALA A 94 11.83 -22.14 -28.91
CA ALA A 94 12.69 -21.24 -28.13
C ALA A 94 12.58 -19.77 -28.58
N ASP A 95 12.38 -19.55 -29.88
CA ASP A 95 12.21 -18.23 -30.48
C ASP A 95 10.86 -17.59 -30.12
N ALA A 96 9.80 -18.40 -29.97
CA ALA A 96 8.50 -17.95 -29.44
C ALA A 96 8.62 -17.52 -27.98
N ARG A 97 9.30 -18.32 -27.15
CA ARG A 97 9.53 -18.02 -25.73
C ARG A 97 10.36 -16.76 -25.55
N ALA A 98 11.44 -16.61 -26.32
CA ALA A 98 12.30 -15.44 -26.28
C ALA A 98 11.53 -14.17 -26.64
N TRP A 99 10.68 -14.22 -27.68
CA TRP A 99 9.86 -13.08 -28.09
C TRP A 99 8.81 -12.72 -27.05
N VAL A 100 8.08 -13.71 -26.52
CA VAL A 100 7.08 -13.48 -25.45
C VAL A 100 7.72 -12.89 -24.19
N ALA A 101 8.93 -13.33 -23.81
CA ALA A 101 9.64 -12.79 -22.66
C ALA A 101 10.07 -11.31 -22.82
N GLY A 102 10.13 -10.80 -24.06
CA GLY A 102 10.46 -9.41 -24.36
C GLY A 102 9.29 -8.43 -24.24
N ARG A 103 8.08 -8.91 -23.95
CA ARG A 103 6.85 -8.10 -23.95
C ARG A 103 6.05 -8.24 -22.66
N ASN A 104 5.47 -7.12 -22.23
CA ASN A 104 4.44 -7.13 -21.20
C ASN A 104 3.09 -7.59 -21.77
N ASN A 105 2.19 -8.07 -20.92
CA ASN A 105 0.83 -8.52 -21.28
C ASN A 105 0.77 -9.54 -22.43
N THR A 106 1.83 -10.32 -22.62
CA THR A 106 1.92 -11.35 -23.65
C THR A 106 1.96 -12.73 -23.02
N VAL A 107 1.20 -13.69 -23.56
CA VAL A 107 1.12 -15.07 -23.03
C VAL A 107 1.39 -16.07 -24.14
N LEU A 108 2.21 -17.08 -23.84
CA LEU A 108 2.46 -18.21 -24.71
C LEU A 108 1.60 -19.41 -24.28
N VAL A 109 0.86 -19.99 -25.23
CA VAL A 109 -0.06 -21.11 -25.00
C VAL A 109 0.24 -22.23 -25.99
N ARG A 110 0.15 -23.49 -25.56
CA ARG A 110 0.26 -24.61 -26.50
C ARG A 110 -1.00 -24.66 -27.36
N TRP A 111 -0.84 -25.01 -28.64
CA TRP A 111 -2.01 -25.13 -29.52
C TRP A 111 -3.09 -26.09 -28.96
N LYS A 112 -2.68 -27.19 -28.31
CA LYS A 112 -3.60 -28.15 -27.69
C LYS A 112 -4.45 -27.55 -26.55
N GLU A 113 -4.01 -26.42 -25.99
CA GLU A 113 -4.65 -25.69 -24.90
C GLU A 113 -5.42 -24.45 -25.41
N TYR A 114 -5.77 -24.40 -26.72
CA TYR A 114 -6.48 -23.26 -27.31
C TYR A 114 -7.80 -22.88 -26.59
N ARG A 115 -8.39 -23.80 -25.82
CA ARG A 115 -9.58 -23.51 -25.00
C ARG A 115 -9.32 -22.48 -23.91
N SER A 116 -8.09 -22.40 -23.39
CA SER A 116 -7.69 -21.38 -22.42
C SER A 116 -7.63 -19.98 -23.02
N VAL A 117 -7.71 -19.83 -24.35
CA VAL A 117 -7.76 -18.51 -25.01
C VAL A 117 -8.94 -17.70 -24.52
N LYS A 118 -10.10 -18.31 -24.25
CA LYS A 118 -11.28 -17.58 -23.73
C LYS A 118 -10.97 -16.90 -22.39
N GLU A 119 -10.42 -17.66 -21.45
CA GLU A 119 -10.05 -17.17 -20.12
C GLU A 119 -8.94 -16.13 -20.19
N LEU A 120 -7.95 -16.35 -21.06
CA LEU A 120 -6.86 -15.40 -21.28
C LEU A 120 -7.35 -14.10 -21.92
N LEU A 121 -8.28 -14.17 -22.87
CA LEU A 121 -8.91 -12.99 -23.45
C LEU A 121 -9.73 -12.24 -22.40
N ALA A 122 -10.55 -12.92 -21.61
CA ALA A 122 -11.29 -12.30 -20.52
C ALA A 122 -10.34 -11.61 -19.53
N ARG A 123 -9.26 -12.30 -19.12
CA ARG A 123 -8.25 -11.75 -18.20
C ARG A 123 -7.49 -10.55 -18.77
N GLN A 124 -7.21 -10.53 -20.07
CA GLN A 124 -6.43 -9.48 -20.72
C GLN A 124 -7.30 -8.29 -21.18
N LEU A 125 -8.58 -8.52 -21.49
CA LEU A 125 -9.48 -7.53 -22.10
C LEU A 125 -10.51 -6.96 -21.13
N ASP A 126 -10.94 -7.74 -20.15
CA ASP A 126 -12.00 -7.38 -19.22
C ASP A 126 -11.43 -7.30 -17.80
N ALA A 127 -10.98 -6.11 -17.43
CA ALA A 127 -10.61 -5.77 -16.06
C ALA A 127 -11.82 -5.71 -15.08
N ASP A 128 -13.03 -6.04 -15.56
CA ASP A 128 -14.30 -5.94 -14.82
C ASP A 128 -15.18 -7.22 -14.88
N HIS A 129 -14.68 -8.38 -15.34
CA HIS A 129 -15.49 -9.61 -15.30
C HIS A 129 -15.38 -10.25 -13.90
N GLU A 130 -16.50 -10.31 -13.16
CA GLU A 130 -16.60 -11.19 -12.00
C GLU A 130 -16.31 -12.64 -12.45
N PRO A 131 -15.40 -13.35 -11.78
CA PRO A 131 -15.00 -14.69 -12.17
C PRO A 131 -16.16 -15.67 -12.03
N ASP A 132 -16.28 -16.57 -13.00
CA ASP A 132 -17.03 -17.81 -12.83
C ASP A 132 -16.35 -18.65 -11.71
N GLY A 133 -17.17 -19.18 -10.79
CA GLY A 133 -16.88 -19.40 -9.37
C GLY A 133 -15.88 -20.49 -8.92
N ASP A 134 -14.86 -20.85 -9.70
CA ASP A 134 -13.86 -21.87 -9.28
C ASP A 134 -12.39 -21.41 -9.26
N ALA A 135 -12.06 -20.22 -9.77
CA ALA A 135 -10.70 -19.68 -9.62
C ALA A 135 -10.54 -19.01 -8.25
N PHE A 136 -9.56 -19.45 -7.44
CA PHE A 136 -9.24 -18.79 -6.17
C PHE A 136 -8.84 -17.32 -6.44
N GLN A 137 -9.74 -16.39 -6.10
CA GLN A 137 -9.47 -14.97 -6.08
C GLN A 137 -9.20 -14.51 -4.66
N ALA A 138 -8.04 -13.88 -4.47
CA ALA A 138 -7.74 -13.19 -3.23
C ALA A 138 -8.79 -12.10 -2.99
N LYS A 139 -9.43 -12.12 -1.82
CA LYS A 139 -10.44 -11.13 -1.43
C LYS A 139 -9.85 -9.74 -1.16
N PHE A 140 -8.52 -9.62 -1.14
CA PHE A 140 -7.79 -8.42 -0.78
C PHE A 140 -6.58 -8.19 -1.71
N SER A 141 -6.15 -6.94 -1.85
CA SER A 141 -4.88 -6.63 -2.53
C SER A 141 -3.71 -7.18 -1.72
N ASN A 142 -2.91 -8.09 -2.30
CA ASN A 142 -1.84 -8.82 -1.62
C ASN A 142 -0.45 -8.16 -1.62
N GLN A 143 -0.33 -6.96 -2.18
CA GLN A 143 0.94 -6.24 -2.30
C GLN A 143 1.53 -5.77 -0.96
N ASP A 144 0.73 -5.82 0.11
CA ASP A 144 1.11 -5.49 1.48
C ASP A 144 1.71 -6.69 2.25
N ILE A 145 1.69 -7.89 1.64
CA ILE A 145 2.20 -9.13 2.23
C ILE A 145 3.47 -9.57 1.50
N ARG A 146 4.55 -9.71 2.26
CA ARG A 146 5.85 -10.20 1.78
C ARG A 146 6.05 -11.66 2.13
N ILE A 147 6.26 -12.50 1.12
CA ILE A 147 6.45 -13.94 1.27
C ILE A 147 7.90 -14.30 0.95
N LEU A 148 8.55 -14.98 1.88
CA LEU A 148 9.80 -15.70 1.65
C LEU A 148 9.48 -17.14 1.24
N VAL A 149 10.05 -17.61 0.14
CA VAL A 149 9.97 -19.02 -0.26
C VAL A 149 11.37 -19.62 -0.21
N VAL A 150 11.53 -20.71 0.53
CA VAL A 150 12.80 -21.43 0.67
C VAL A 150 12.60 -22.85 0.14
N ASP A 151 13.24 -23.20 -0.98
CA ASP A 151 13.13 -24.53 -1.58
C ASP A 151 14.41 -24.79 -2.38
N ASP A 152 15.02 -25.98 -2.33
CA ASP A 152 16.30 -26.24 -3.00
C ASP A 152 16.15 -26.45 -4.53
N SER A 153 14.95 -26.76 -4.99
CA SER A 153 14.61 -26.99 -6.39
C SER A 153 14.31 -25.67 -7.14
N PRO A 154 15.14 -25.28 -8.13
CA PRO A 154 14.91 -24.04 -8.89
C PRO A 154 13.56 -24.00 -9.59
N SER A 155 13.08 -25.16 -10.10
CA SER A 155 11.80 -25.23 -10.82
C SER A 155 10.63 -24.96 -9.89
N ILE A 156 10.64 -25.54 -8.68
CA ILE A 156 9.58 -25.34 -7.68
C ILE A 156 9.62 -23.91 -7.15
N ARG A 157 10.80 -23.40 -6.81
CA ARG A 157 10.97 -22.00 -6.38
C ARG A 157 10.37 -21.01 -7.36
N TYR A 158 10.71 -21.10 -8.65
CA TYR A 158 10.22 -20.15 -9.64
C TYR A 158 8.73 -20.34 -9.95
N ALA A 159 8.23 -21.58 -9.95
CA ALA A 159 6.80 -21.84 -10.10
C ALA A 159 5.98 -21.23 -8.95
N LEU A 160 6.40 -21.42 -7.70
CA LEU A 160 5.74 -20.84 -6.52
C LEU A 160 5.82 -19.31 -6.54
N ARG A 161 6.97 -18.74 -6.91
CA ARG A 161 7.12 -17.29 -7.07
C ARG A 161 6.12 -16.74 -8.05
N ASP A 162 6.03 -17.31 -9.24
CA ASP A 162 5.18 -16.79 -10.31
C ASP A 162 3.69 -16.94 -9.92
N LEU A 163 3.32 -18.09 -9.34
CA LEU A 163 1.98 -18.35 -8.84
C LEU A 163 1.55 -17.38 -7.74
N LEU A 164 2.41 -17.10 -6.76
CA LEU A 164 2.11 -16.17 -5.68
C LEU A 164 2.13 -14.70 -6.15
N ARG A 165 3.06 -14.33 -7.04
CA ARG A 165 3.07 -12.98 -7.64
C ARG A 165 1.85 -12.71 -8.52
N LEU A 166 1.32 -13.72 -9.21
CA LEU A 166 0.06 -13.62 -9.95
C LEU A 166 -1.12 -13.27 -9.02
N GLN A 167 -1.06 -13.67 -7.76
CA GLN A 167 -2.03 -13.29 -6.73
C GLN A 167 -1.71 -11.96 -6.04
N GLY A 168 -0.69 -11.24 -6.49
CA GLY A 168 -0.33 -9.91 -6.03
C GLY A 168 0.59 -9.85 -4.80
N TYR A 169 1.09 -10.99 -4.32
CA TYR A 169 2.07 -11.03 -3.23
C TYR A 169 3.44 -10.48 -3.66
N ASP A 170 4.16 -9.85 -2.72
CA ASP A 170 5.58 -9.57 -2.90
C ASP A 170 6.39 -10.80 -2.48
N VAL A 171 7.14 -11.40 -3.40
CA VAL A 171 7.74 -12.74 -3.19
C VAL A 171 9.24 -12.70 -3.41
N THR A 172 9.98 -13.11 -2.38
CA THR A 172 11.42 -13.39 -2.44
C THR A 172 11.64 -14.91 -2.39
N VAL A 173 12.55 -15.41 -3.21
CA VAL A 173 12.90 -16.84 -3.27
C VAL A 173 14.37 -17.05 -2.94
N VAL A 174 14.68 -18.09 -2.16
CA VAL A 174 16.04 -18.52 -1.84
C VAL A 174 16.15 -20.04 -1.84
N GLY A 175 17.37 -20.56 -2.05
CA GLY A 175 17.59 -21.97 -2.39
C GLY A 175 18.11 -22.87 -1.28
N SER A 176 18.28 -22.36 -0.06
CA SER A 176 18.93 -23.11 1.03
C SER A 176 18.52 -22.57 2.39
N TYR A 177 18.73 -23.37 3.42
CA TYR A 177 18.48 -22.99 4.80
C TYR A 177 19.25 -21.72 5.17
N SER A 178 20.55 -21.68 4.87
CA SER A 178 21.41 -20.55 5.24
C SER A 178 20.99 -19.25 4.55
N GLN A 179 20.54 -19.34 3.30
CA GLN A 179 20.01 -18.17 2.59
C GLN A 179 18.64 -17.74 3.12
N GLY A 180 17.84 -18.67 3.67
CA GLY A 180 16.59 -18.37 4.36
C GLY A 180 16.81 -17.45 5.57
N ILE A 181 17.73 -17.84 6.45
CA ILE A 181 18.11 -17.04 7.62
C ILE A 181 18.72 -15.69 7.22
N GLN A 182 19.64 -15.69 6.25
CA GLN A 182 20.22 -14.43 5.78
C GLN A 182 19.14 -13.49 5.22
N ALA A 183 18.18 -14.02 4.45
CA ALA A 183 17.11 -13.22 3.89
C ALA A 183 16.23 -12.58 4.98
N THR A 184 15.92 -13.30 6.07
CA THR A 184 15.13 -12.74 7.19
C THR A 184 15.87 -11.65 7.94
N HIS A 185 17.21 -11.65 7.94
CA HIS A 185 18.01 -10.54 8.48
C HIS A 185 18.06 -9.33 7.53
N ASP A 186 18.13 -9.57 6.22
CA ASP A 186 18.27 -8.51 5.22
C ASP A 186 16.97 -7.71 5.01
N GLN A 187 15.81 -8.36 5.16
CA GLN A 187 14.51 -7.74 5.01
C GLN A 187 13.42 -8.45 5.82
N ALA A 188 12.43 -7.66 6.24
CA ALA A 188 11.26 -8.20 6.94
C ALA A 188 10.32 -8.96 5.99
N PHE A 189 9.81 -10.08 6.48
CA PHE A 189 8.80 -10.91 5.84
C PHE A 189 7.56 -11.11 6.71
N ASP A 190 6.46 -11.43 6.07
CA ASP A 190 5.17 -11.67 6.72
C ASP A 190 4.88 -13.17 6.82
N ILE A 191 5.22 -13.88 5.76
CA ILE A 191 5.02 -15.31 5.62
C ILE A 191 6.32 -15.93 5.11
N ALA A 192 6.70 -17.08 5.67
CA ALA A 192 7.75 -17.93 5.11
C ALA A 192 7.16 -19.28 4.71
N VAL A 193 7.28 -19.64 3.43
CA VAL A 193 6.91 -20.96 2.89
C VAL A 193 8.20 -21.76 2.73
N LEU A 194 8.36 -22.77 3.57
CA LEU A 194 9.61 -23.50 3.74
C LEU A 194 9.48 -24.92 3.22
N ASP A 195 10.32 -25.34 2.28
CA ASP A 195 10.42 -26.75 1.91
C ASP A 195 10.93 -27.56 3.11
N TYR A 196 10.34 -28.73 3.31
CA TYR A 196 10.73 -29.60 4.42
C TYR A 196 12.12 -30.19 4.22
N TYR A 197 12.46 -30.58 2.99
CA TYR A 197 13.76 -31.14 2.66
C TYR A 197 14.61 -30.08 1.95
N LEU A 198 15.59 -29.51 2.66
CA LEU A 198 16.60 -28.65 2.06
C LEU A 198 17.92 -29.42 1.96
N GLN A 199 18.81 -28.93 1.09
CA GLN A 199 20.13 -29.55 0.88
C GLN A 199 21.03 -29.53 2.12
N ASP A 200 20.81 -28.59 3.04
CA ASP A 200 21.69 -28.27 4.17
C ASP A 200 21.04 -28.51 5.55
N ALA A 201 19.71 -28.56 5.66
CA ALA A 201 18.97 -28.83 6.90
C ALA A 201 17.50 -29.19 6.61
N THR A 202 16.67 -29.36 7.64
CA THR A 202 15.22 -29.56 7.44
C THR A 202 14.42 -28.27 7.64
N GLY A 203 13.28 -28.16 6.95
CA GLY A 203 12.41 -26.98 7.03
C GLY A 203 11.81 -26.75 8.43
N ASP A 204 11.66 -27.79 9.26
CA ASP A 204 11.22 -27.62 10.65
C ASP A 204 12.32 -27.07 11.56
N GLU A 205 13.60 -27.30 11.24
CA GLU A 205 14.72 -26.64 11.93
C GLU A 205 14.76 -25.16 11.53
N LEU A 206 14.57 -24.85 10.25
CA LEU A 206 14.54 -23.47 9.74
C LEU A 206 13.39 -22.67 10.35
N CYS A 207 12.21 -23.28 10.40
CA CYS A 207 11.02 -22.71 11.03
C CYS A 207 11.29 -22.31 12.48
N ARG A 208 11.90 -23.22 13.25
CA ARG A 208 12.20 -22.98 14.66
C ARG A 208 13.20 -21.83 14.84
N GLU A 209 14.22 -21.77 13.99
CA GLU A 209 15.23 -20.72 14.04
C GLU A 209 14.62 -19.35 13.72
N ILE A 210 13.87 -19.24 12.62
CA ILE A 210 13.18 -18.00 12.22
C ILE A 210 12.24 -17.51 13.33
N ILE A 211 11.46 -18.40 13.94
CA ILE A 211 10.50 -18.03 15.00
C ILE A 211 11.22 -17.61 16.30
N SER A 212 12.36 -18.21 16.60
CA SER A 212 13.13 -17.91 17.82
C SER A 212 14.02 -16.68 17.70
N ASP A 213 14.30 -16.22 16.49
CA ASP A 213 15.19 -15.10 16.22
C ASP A 213 14.45 -13.75 16.25
N PRO A 214 14.74 -12.87 17.22
CA PRO A 214 14.13 -11.54 17.28
C PRO A 214 14.41 -10.68 16.04
N ALA A 215 15.54 -10.91 15.35
CA ALA A 215 15.91 -10.14 14.16
C ALA A 215 15.08 -10.50 12.93
N ALA A 216 14.50 -11.70 12.87
CA ALA A 216 13.58 -12.11 11.81
C ALA A 216 12.21 -11.44 11.94
N GLY A 217 11.85 -10.94 13.13
CA GLY A 217 10.55 -10.34 13.42
C GLY A 217 9.41 -11.36 13.48
N GLU A 218 8.17 -10.89 13.34
CA GLU A 218 6.98 -11.75 13.50
C GLU A 218 6.60 -12.53 12.23
N VAL A 219 7.51 -13.32 11.67
CA VAL A 219 7.25 -14.10 10.46
C VAL A 219 6.31 -15.28 10.75
N THR A 220 5.26 -15.44 9.94
CA THR A 220 4.39 -16.62 10.01
C THR A 220 4.92 -17.74 9.11
N CYS A 221 5.38 -18.84 9.68
CA CYS A 221 5.94 -19.94 8.90
C CYS A 221 4.89 -20.99 8.48
N ALA A 222 4.95 -21.45 7.25
CA ALA A 222 4.23 -22.62 6.74
C ALA A 222 5.23 -23.57 6.05
N ILE A 223 5.05 -24.87 6.21
CA ILE A 223 5.93 -25.87 5.62
C ILE A 223 5.28 -26.49 4.38
N LEU A 224 6.06 -26.70 3.33
CA LEU A 224 5.67 -27.34 2.10
C LEU A 224 6.47 -28.64 1.93
N THR A 225 5.83 -29.75 1.59
CA THR A 225 6.53 -31.03 1.41
C THR A 225 5.96 -31.86 0.26
N GLY A 226 6.81 -32.65 -0.40
CA GLY A 226 6.37 -33.62 -1.40
C GLY A 226 5.88 -34.94 -0.80
N THR A 227 6.06 -35.15 0.51
CA THR A 227 5.81 -36.43 1.18
C THR A 227 4.68 -36.33 2.19
N TYR A 228 3.64 -37.14 2.00
CA TYR A 228 2.58 -37.30 3.00
C TYR A 228 3.04 -38.23 4.13
N SER A 229 3.37 -37.67 5.29
CA SER A 229 3.83 -38.41 6.47
C SER A 229 3.40 -37.73 7.76
N ASP A 230 2.69 -38.46 8.61
CA ASP A 230 2.26 -38.00 9.94
C ASP A 230 3.42 -37.47 10.80
N HIS A 231 4.60 -38.08 10.67
CA HIS A 231 5.78 -37.67 11.41
C HIS A 231 6.27 -36.28 10.96
N ILE A 232 6.28 -36.03 9.65
CA ILE A 232 6.66 -34.72 9.08
C ILE A 232 5.65 -33.66 9.50
N ILE A 233 4.35 -33.92 9.34
CA ILE A 233 3.28 -32.99 9.73
C ILE A 233 3.40 -32.62 11.21
N LYS A 234 3.59 -33.61 12.10
CA LYS A 234 3.75 -33.36 13.54
C LYS A 234 5.01 -32.55 13.86
N ARG A 235 6.14 -32.83 13.20
CA ARG A 235 7.37 -32.05 13.38
C ARG A 235 7.20 -30.61 12.93
N SER A 236 6.61 -30.40 11.76
CA SER A 236 6.35 -29.08 11.18
C SER A 236 5.52 -28.21 12.14
N LEU A 237 4.39 -28.72 12.62
CA LEU A 237 3.51 -27.97 13.52
C LEU A 237 4.17 -27.72 14.89
N ARG A 238 4.92 -28.70 15.43
CA ARG A 238 5.66 -28.54 16.70
C ARG A 238 6.81 -27.53 16.61
N ALA A 239 7.34 -27.29 15.41
CA ALA A 239 8.35 -26.27 15.20
C ALA A 239 7.78 -24.85 15.22
N GLY A 240 6.44 -24.70 15.23
CA GLY A 240 5.75 -23.41 15.22
C GLY A 240 5.17 -23.03 13.85
N ALA A 241 5.25 -23.92 12.85
CA ALA A 241 4.58 -23.67 11.57
C ALA A 241 3.06 -23.69 11.77
N VAL A 242 2.36 -22.74 11.14
CA VAL A 242 0.89 -22.64 11.24
C VAL A 242 0.17 -23.64 10.35
N GLU A 243 0.86 -24.20 9.36
CA GLU A 243 0.32 -25.12 8.36
C GLU A 243 1.42 -26.01 7.78
N CYS A 244 1.07 -27.24 7.41
CA CYS A 244 1.90 -28.13 6.59
C CYS A 244 1.13 -28.47 5.30
N MET A 245 1.62 -27.98 4.16
CA MET A 245 1.03 -28.09 2.82
C MET A 245 1.78 -29.12 1.96
N PHE A 246 1.16 -29.58 0.88
CA PHE A 246 1.76 -30.60 0.01
C PHE A 246 1.99 -30.10 -1.42
N LYS A 247 3.18 -30.39 -1.98
CA LYS A 247 3.60 -29.96 -3.34
C LYS A 247 2.72 -30.53 -4.47
N ASN A 248 1.97 -31.60 -4.20
CA ASN A 248 1.07 -32.27 -5.14
C ASN A 248 -0.40 -31.82 -5.01
N GLU A 249 -0.71 -30.89 -4.10
CA GLU A 249 -2.03 -30.26 -4.04
C GLU A 249 -2.28 -29.36 -5.25
N SER A 250 -3.54 -29.07 -5.54
CA SER A 250 -3.87 -28.11 -6.59
C SER A 250 -3.32 -26.72 -6.24
N SER A 251 -2.92 -25.97 -7.28
CA SER A 251 -2.50 -24.58 -7.12
C SER A 251 -3.55 -23.72 -6.43
N GLU A 252 -4.83 -23.98 -6.68
CA GLU A 252 -5.95 -23.30 -6.02
C GLU A 252 -6.00 -23.55 -4.51
N LEU A 253 -5.80 -24.80 -4.07
CA LEU A 253 -5.80 -25.13 -2.65
C LEU A 253 -4.60 -24.50 -1.92
N LEU A 254 -3.42 -24.52 -2.55
CA LEU A 254 -2.24 -23.85 -2.01
C LEU A 254 -2.49 -22.34 -1.86
N LEU A 255 -3.06 -21.70 -2.88
CA LEU A 255 -3.40 -20.28 -2.84
C LEU A 255 -4.44 -19.97 -1.76
N ALA A 256 -5.46 -20.82 -1.60
CA ALA A 256 -6.49 -20.64 -0.58
C ALA A 256 -5.92 -20.67 0.85
N ARG A 257 -4.97 -21.59 1.11
CA ARG A 257 -4.27 -21.67 2.40
C ARG A 257 -3.38 -20.45 2.63
N ILE A 258 -2.59 -20.05 1.63
CA ILE A 258 -1.74 -18.86 1.74
C ILE A 258 -2.56 -17.59 1.96
N ASP A 259 -3.71 -17.45 1.32
CA ASP A 259 -4.61 -16.32 1.56
C ASP A 259 -5.23 -16.36 2.96
N ALA A 260 -5.56 -17.54 3.49
CA ALA A 260 -6.01 -17.68 4.87
C ALA A 260 -4.93 -17.21 5.87
N ILE A 261 -3.67 -17.62 5.65
CA ILE A 261 -2.53 -17.16 6.44
C ILE A 261 -2.34 -15.64 6.30
N SER A 262 -2.48 -15.12 5.08
CA SER A 262 -2.34 -13.68 4.81
C SER A 262 -3.39 -12.84 5.51
N ARG A 263 -4.65 -13.31 5.56
CA ARG A 263 -5.72 -12.66 6.34
C ARG A 263 -5.40 -12.62 7.82
N MET A 264 -4.90 -13.73 8.37
CA MET A 264 -4.47 -13.80 9.78
C MET A 264 -3.33 -12.81 10.06
N VAL A 265 -2.33 -12.72 9.19
CA VAL A 265 -1.24 -11.73 9.33
C VAL A 265 -1.76 -10.30 9.29
N ARG A 266 -2.68 -9.97 8.38
CA ARG A 266 -3.28 -8.62 8.30
C ARG A 266 -4.03 -8.25 9.56
N GLN A 267 -4.86 -9.16 10.07
CA GLN A 267 -5.61 -8.91 11.30
C GLN A 267 -4.68 -8.63 12.48
N ARG A 268 -3.59 -9.39 12.60
CA ARG A 268 -2.56 -9.14 13.63
C ARG A 268 -1.90 -7.77 13.46
N LYS A 269 -1.46 -7.42 12.24
CA LYS A 269 -0.88 -6.10 11.94
C LYS A 269 -1.86 -4.95 12.21
N GLU A 270 -3.13 -5.14 11.85
CA GLU A 270 -4.18 -4.15 12.06
C GLU A 270 -4.46 -3.95 13.55
N LEU A 271 -4.53 -5.03 14.33
CA LEU A 271 -4.61 -4.98 15.79
C LEU A 271 -3.43 -4.20 16.39
N GLN A 272 -2.19 -4.56 16.05
CA GLN A 272 -1.00 -3.85 16.51
C GLN A 272 -1.03 -2.37 16.14
N LEU A 273 -1.39 -2.05 14.91
CA LEU A 273 -1.51 -0.67 14.44
C LEU A 273 -2.66 0.08 15.15
N ASN A 274 -3.75 -0.60 15.49
CA ASN A 274 -4.85 -0.04 16.26
C ASN A 274 -4.45 0.21 17.72
N TYR A 275 -3.69 -0.69 18.36
CA TYR A 275 -3.10 -0.45 19.67
C TYR A 275 -2.19 0.78 19.65
N LEU A 276 -1.25 0.86 18.70
CA LEU A 276 -0.36 2.02 18.55
C LEU A 276 -1.13 3.32 18.27
N LYS A 277 -2.20 3.28 17.48
CA LYS A 277 -3.09 4.44 17.27
C LYS A 277 -3.78 4.84 18.56
N MET A 278 -4.20 3.88 19.36
CA MET A 278 -4.91 4.13 20.61
C MET A 278 -3.97 4.83 21.60
N ASP A 279 -2.73 4.40 21.70
CA ASP A 279 -1.69 5.07 22.51
C ASP A 279 -1.51 6.54 22.07
N VAL A 280 -1.39 6.78 20.76
CA VAL A 280 -1.26 8.14 20.21
C VAL A 280 -2.52 8.99 20.45
N VAL A 281 -3.72 8.42 20.32
CA VAL A 281 -4.99 9.13 20.59
C VAL A 281 -5.09 9.50 22.07
N ILE A 282 -4.68 8.59 22.95
CA ILE A 282 -4.70 8.81 24.38
C ILE A 282 -3.64 9.86 24.79
N GLU A 283 -2.49 9.91 24.11
CA GLU A 283 -1.50 10.99 24.28
C GLU A 283 -1.98 12.33 23.70
N ALA A 284 -2.80 12.32 22.65
CA ALA A 284 -3.34 13.52 22.00
C ALA A 284 -4.52 14.16 22.77
N LEU A 285 -5.10 13.46 23.76
CA LEU A 285 -6.02 14.09 24.71
C LEU A 285 -5.21 15.05 25.58
N ASN A 286 -5.56 16.34 25.56
CA ASN A 286 -4.91 17.39 26.37
C ASN A 286 -4.99 17.16 27.91
N GLY A 287 -5.58 16.05 28.37
CA GLY A 287 -5.70 15.66 29.77
C GLY A 287 -4.80 14.47 30.13
N ALA A 288 -4.40 14.43 31.39
CA ALA A 288 -3.83 13.23 31.97
C ALA A 288 -4.92 12.15 32.08
N VAL A 289 -4.64 10.93 31.63
CA VAL A 289 -5.60 9.81 31.63
C VAL A 289 -5.01 8.63 32.39
N LEU A 290 -5.81 8.02 33.26
CA LEU A 290 -5.51 6.75 33.92
C LEU A 290 -6.74 5.83 33.90
N SER A 291 -6.53 4.52 34.00
CA SER A 291 -7.60 3.55 34.18
C SER A 291 -7.30 2.58 35.31
N CYS A 292 -8.35 2.10 35.97
CA CYS A 292 -8.28 1.02 36.94
C CYS A 292 -9.35 -0.05 36.67
N ASP A 293 -9.09 -1.26 37.13
CA ASP A 293 -10.08 -2.34 37.10
C ASP A 293 -11.12 -2.21 38.23
N ASN A 294 -12.04 -3.16 38.31
CA ASN A 294 -13.10 -3.19 39.33
C ASN A 294 -12.60 -3.32 40.78
N GLU A 295 -11.36 -3.79 40.97
CA GLU A 295 -10.72 -3.90 42.28
C GLU A 295 -9.93 -2.62 42.63
N GLY A 296 -9.94 -1.61 41.74
CA GLY A 296 -9.24 -0.36 41.92
C GLY A 296 -7.75 -0.45 41.57
N ILE A 297 -7.29 -1.52 40.92
CA ILE A 297 -5.89 -1.67 40.51
C ILE A 297 -5.65 -0.88 39.23
N LEU A 298 -4.63 -0.02 39.21
CA LEU A 298 -4.25 0.78 38.05
C LEU A 298 -3.75 -0.13 36.92
N ARG A 299 -4.40 -0.01 35.75
CA ARG A 299 -4.10 -0.82 34.55
C ARG A 299 -3.47 -0.01 33.42
N PHE A 300 -3.64 1.30 33.43
CA PHE A 300 -3.09 2.17 32.41
C PHE A 300 -2.89 3.60 32.94
N ALA A 301 -1.85 4.28 32.45
CA ALA A 301 -1.65 5.72 32.59
C ALA A 301 -0.93 6.26 31.36
N ASN A 302 -1.38 7.39 30.82
CA ASN A 302 -0.69 8.01 29.68
C ASN A 302 0.53 8.83 30.12
N SER A 303 1.44 9.11 29.19
CA SER A 303 2.64 9.92 29.42
C SER A 303 2.34 11.25 30.11
N ARG A 304 1.18 11.85 29.83
CA ARG A 304 0.75 13.11 30.46
C ARG A 304 0.37 12.92 31.92
N ALA A 305 -0.32 11.84 32.28
CA ALA A 305 -0.63 11.51 33.67
C ALA A 305 0.63 11.28 34.49
N LEU A 306 1.60 10.55 33.96
CA LEU A 306 2.87 10.32 34.64
C LEU A 306 3.64 11.62 34.86
N GLN A 307 3.72 12.48 33.83
CA GLN A 307 4.35 13.81 33.97
C GLN A 307 3.66 14.70 35.00
N VAL A 308 2.32 14.76 34.98
CA VAL A 308 1.54 15.59 35.90
C VAL A 308 1.67 15.07 37.34
N LEU A 309 1.69 13.75 37.52
CA LEU A 309 1.85 13.09 38.81
C LEU A 309 3.33 12.96 39.24
N GLY A 310 4.29 13.27 38.36
CA GLY A 310 5.72 13.25 38.65
C GLY A 310 6.36 11.85 38.68
N TYR A 311 5.79 10.86 38.00
CA TYR A 311 6.36 9.51 37.83
C TYR A 311 7.25 9.44 36.58
N GLY A 312 8.34 8.67 36.66
CA GLY A 312 9.32 8.57 35.58
C GLY A 312 8.97 7.54 34.51
N GLN A 313 8.33 6.43 34.92
CA GLN A 313 7.94 5.30 34.05
C GLN A 313 6.70 4.58 34.60
N ASP A 314 6.01 3.86 33.72
CA ASP A 314 4.76 3.13 33.99
C ASP A 314 4.91 2.04 35.07
N ASP A 315 6.06 1.38 35.15
CA ASP A 315 6.31 0.27 36.09
C ASP A 315 6.29 0.70 37.58
N GLU A 316 6.41 2.00 37.85
CA GLU A 316 6.28 2.57 39.19
C GLU A 316 4.81 2.88 39.57
N PHE A 317 3.89 2.70 38.61
CA PHE A 317 2.51 3.20 38.67
C PHE A 317 1.46 2.11 38.41
N ILE A 318 1.71 1.19 37.47
CA ILE A 318 0.80 0.12 37.06
C ILE A 318 0.84 -1.05 38.07
N GLY A 319 -0.33 -1.60 38.40
CA GLY A 319 -0.47 -2.70 39.37
C GLY A 319 -0.64 -2.24 40.83
N HIS A 320 -0.47 -0.95 41.11
CA HIS A 320 -0.80 -0.36 42.42
C HIS A 320 -2.29 -0.06 42.53
N HIS A 321 -2.82 -0.14 43.75
CA HIS A 321 -4.20 0.23 44.01
C HIS A 321 -4.35 1.76 43.92
N VAL A 322 -5.37 2.27 43.24
CA VAL A 322 -5.60 3.70 42.97
C VAL A 322 -5.57 4.57 44.24
N ASN A 323 -6.08 4.05 45.35
CA ASN A 323 -6.02 4.73 46.65
C ASN A 323 -4.60 4.89 47.22
N GLU A 324 -3.64 4.04 46.84
CA GLU A 324 -2.23 4.19 47.26
C GLU A 324 -1.55 5.36 46.55
N VAL A 325 -2.06 5.70 45.37
CA VAL A 325 -1.48 6.69 44.46
C VAL A 325 -2.24 8.03 44.52
N LEU A 326 -3.57 8.02 44.72
CA LEU A 326 -4.42 9.23 44.69
C LEU A 326 -5.01 9.63 46.07
N THR A 327 -5.22 8.70 47.02
CA THR A 327 -5.71 8.79 48.45
C THR A 327 -6.94 9.70 48.78
N GLN A 328 -7.74 9.53 49.84
CA GLN A 328 -7.94 8.46 50.84
C GLN A 328 -9.44 8.17 51.13
N ASP A 329 -10.40 8.94 50.60
CA ASP A 329 -11.83 8.72 50.85
C ASP A 329 -12.60 8.50 49.54
N HIS A 330 -12.82 7.21 49.29
CA HIS A 330 -13.79 6.56 48.41
C HIS A 330 -13.78 6.90 46.91
N LEU A 331 -13.69 5.80 46.13
CA LEU A 331 -14.16 5.60 44.76
C LEU A 331 -14.35 6.90 44.00
N VAL A 332 -13.48 7.18 43.03
CA VAL A 332 -13.72 8.19 41.99
C VAL A 332 -15.15 7.94 41.46
N PRO A 333 -16.19 8.66 41.94
CA PRO A 333 -17.56 8.34 41.58
C PRO A 333 -17.63 8.59 40.09
N VAL A 334 -18.34 7.78 39.31
CA VAL A 334 -18.64 8.18 37.92
C VAL A 334 -19.22 9.59 37.98
N THR A 335 -18.50 10.54 37.42
CA THR A 335 -18.87 11.95 37.50
C THR A 335 -19.50 12.35 36.18
N ASP A 336 -20.76 12.77 36.19
CA ASP A 336 -21.42 13.30 34.98
C ASP A 336 -20.81 14.64 34.50
N ALA A 337 -19.92 15.25 35.31
CA ALA A 337 -19.23 16.50 35.03
C ALA A 337 -17.86 16.56 35.72
N ASP A 338 -17.00 17.50 35.32
CA ASP A 338 -15.69 17.71 35.94
C ASP A 338 -15.81 18.13 37.42
N VAL A 339 -15.04 17.47 38.30
CA VAL A 339 -14.98 17.69 39.75
C VAL A 339 -13.58 18.11 40.17
N ASP A 340 -13.48 19.13 41.02
CA ASP A 340 -12.22 19.54 41.63
C ASP A 340 -11.88 18.60 42.81
N ALA A 341 -10.66 18.05 42.84
CA ALA A 341 -10.17 17.17 43.90
C ALA A 341 -8.68 17.38 44.19
N SER A 342 -8.16 16.62 45.16
CA SER A 342 -6.74 16.58 45.49
C SER A 342 -6.20 15.19 45.18
N PHE A 343 -5.23 15.11 44.27
CA PHE A 343 -4.45 13.88 44.02
C PHE A 343 -3.11 13.98 44.74
N TYR A 344 -2.35 12.89 44.82
CA TYR A 344 -0.99 12.90 45.35
C TYR A 344 0.00 12.60 44.22
N ASN A 345 1.08 13.38 44.16
CA ASN A 345 2.17 13.12 43.22
C ASN A 345 3.12 12.01 43.73
N ALA A 346 4.11 11.62 42.93
CA ALA A 346 5.12 10.60 43.27
C ALA A 346 5.91 10.90 44.56
N ARG A 347 5.95 12.18 45.00
CA ARG A 347 6.57 12.61 46.26
C ARG A 347 5.60 12.61 47.45
N ARG A 348 4.39 12.08 47.28
CA ARG A 348 3.27 12.13 48.25
C ARG A 348 2.90 13.55 48.67
N GLN A 349 2.99 14.50 47.76
CA GLN A 349 2.50 15.86 47.99
C GLN A 349 1.10 16.01 47.37
N PRO A 350 0.14 16.61 48.09
CA PRO A 350 -1.19 16.85 47.55
C PRO A 350 -1.12 17.89 46.43
N MET A 351 -1.82 17.62 45.33
CA MET A 351 -1.93 18.49 44.16
C MET A 351 -3.39 18.70 43.78
N ARG A 352 -3.76 19.95 43.49
CA ARG A 352 -5.14 20.25 43.08
C ARG A 352 -5.36 19.89 41.61
N VAL A 353 -6.37 19.06 41.37
CA VAL A 353 -6.75 18.62 40.04
C VAL A 353 -8.22 18.89 39.79
N ARG A 354 -8.58 18.99 38.51
CA ARG A 354 -9.95 18.82 38.05
C ARG A 354 -10.01 17.51 37.28
N TYR A 355 -10.94 16.64 37.61
CA TYR A 355 -11.05 15.33 36.99
C TYR A 355 -12.49 15.01 36.59
N SER A 356 -12.65 14.11 35.63
CA SER A 356 -13.89 13.41 35.35
C SER A 356 -13.62 11.93 35.20
N SER A 357 -14.61 11.09 35.50
CA SER A 357 -14.50 9.64 35.39
C SER A 357 -15.70 9.01 34.70
N GLN A 358 -15.43 7.94 33.95
CA GLN A 358 -16.43 7.16 33.24
C GLN A 358 -16.19 5.68 33.46
N ASP A 359 -17.27 4.90 33.52
CA ASP A 359 -17.17 3.45 33.57
C ASP A 359 -16.72 2.89 32.22
N LEU A 360 -15.72 2.01 32.27
CA LEU A 360 -15.36 1.16 31.15
C LEU A 360 -16.31 -0.04 31.16
N ILE A 361 -17.11 -0.19 30.10
CA ILE A 361 -18.08 -1.28 29.95
C ILE A 361 -17.57 -2.25 28.89
N GLU A 362 -17.38 -3.51 29.25
CA GLU A 362 -17.10 -4.62 28.34
C GLU A 362 -18.21 -5.66 28.46
N ASP A 363 -18.75 -6.12 27.33
CA ASP A 363 -19.83 -7.12 27.26
C ASP A 363 -21.05 -6.81 28.17
N GLY A 364 -21.35 -5.52 28.35
CA GLY A 364 -22.46 -5.05 29.17
C GLY A 364 -22.22 -5.12 30.69
N GLN A 365 -21.01 -5.46 31.12
CA GLN A 365 -20.57 -5.41 32.51
C GLN A 365 -19.51 -4.34 32.70
N LYS A 366 -19.45 -3.74 33.89
CA LYS A 366 -18.38 -2.82 34.25
C LYS A 366 -17.07 -3.61 34.31
N ALA A 367 -16.10 -3.23 33.48
CA ALA A 367 -14.75 -3.79 33.45
C ALA A 367 -13.75 -2.94 34.27
N GLY A 368 -14.05 -1.65 34.43
CA GLY A 368 -13.20 -0.72 35.18
C GLY A 368 -13.71 0.70 35.14
N THR A 369 -12.84 1.64 35.49
CA THR A 369 -13.13 3.08 35.46
C THR A 369 -11.96 3.83 34.82
N ILE A 370 -12.28 4.72 33.87
CA ILE A 370 -11.34 5.67 33.27
C ILE A 370 -11.45 6.99 34.01
N VAL A 371 -10.31 7.60 34.33
CA VAL A 371 -10.22 8.90 34.98
C VAL A 371 -9.38 9.84 34.10
N GLN A 372 -9.98 10.94 33.69
CA GLN A 372 -9.30 12.02 33.01
C GLN A 372 -9.12 13.18 33.98
N PHE A 373 -7.94 13.79 34.04
CA PHE A 373 -7.67 14.91 34.94
C PHE A 373 -6.72 15.96 34.36
N VAL A 374 -6.79 17.16 34.90
CA VAL A 374 -5.89 18.27 34.63
C VAL A 374 -5.44 18.89 35.94
N SER A 375 -4.16 19.29 36.03
CA SER A 375 -3.67 20.04 37.18
C SER A 375 -4.23 21.47 37.15
N LEU A 376 -4.75 21.92 38.30
CA LEU A 376 -5.19 23.30 38.51
C LEU A 376 -4.06 24.20 39.02
N GLU A 377 -2.88 23.63 39.24
CA GLU A 377 -1.68 24.38 39.61
C GLU A 377 -0.99 24.92 38.35
N PRO A 378 -0.41 26.14 38.41
CA PRO A 378 0.36 26.67 37.30
C PRO A 378 1.52 25.71 36.96
N PRO A 379 1.85 25.51 35.66
CA PRO A 379 2.90 24.59 35.27
C PRO A 379 4.20 24.99 35.96
N GLN A 380 4.67 24.15 36.87
CA GLN A 380 6.00 24.31 37.43
C GLN A 380 6.98 24.08 36.29
N LEU A 381 7.81 25.09 35.98
CA LEU A 381 8.93 24.94 35.06
C LEU A 381 9.71 23.69 35.47
N PRO A 382 10.03 22.77 34.54
CA PRO A 382 10.81 21.60 34.89
C PRO A 382 12.11 22.07 35.53
N GLN A 383 12.27 21.80 36.83
CA GLN A 383 13.53 22.02 37.51
C GLN A 383 14.52 21.00 36.93
N GLU A 384 15.68 21.52 36.51
CA GLU A 384 16.76 20.77 35.86
C GLU A 384 16.93 19.39 36.50
N ALA A 385 16.83 18.36 35.66
CA ALA A 385 17.21 17.01 36.06
C ALA A 385 18.66 17.02 36.57
N PRO A 386 19.00 16.18 37.57
CA PRO A 386 20.39 16.05 38.00
C PRO A 386 21.26 15.65 36.80
N PRO A 387 22.53 16.12 36.75
CA PRO A 387 23.35 15.98 35.56
C PRO A 387 23.55 14.50 35.25
N ALA A 388 22.97 14.04 34.14
CA ALA A 388 23.23 12.74 33.58
C ALA A 388 24.69 12.71 33.07
N SER A 389 25.55 12.01 33.81
CA SER A 389 26.89 11.66 33.36
C SER A 389 26.80 10.71 32.16
N ASN A 390 27.69 10.94 31.19
CA ASN A 390 27.92 10.21 29.95
C ASN A 390 27.04 10.59 28.76
N ALA A 391 27.41 11.72 28.15
CA ALA A 391 27.15 12.02 26.77
C ALA A 391 27.74 10.91 25.87
N ALA A 392 26.87 10.10 25.28
CA ALA A 392 27.13 9.48 23.99
C ALA A 392 26.84 10.51 22.89
N GLU A 393 27.68 10.50 21.85
CA GLU A 393 27.68 11.42 20.72
C GLU A 393 26.36 11.46 19.92
N PRO A 394 26.08 12.56 19.19
CA PRO A 394 24.77 12.84 18.62
C PRO A 394 24.52 12.03 17.35
N SER A 395 23.58 11.09 17.43
CA SER A 395 23.06 10.35 16.27
C SER A 395 21.57 10.66 16.10
N GLU A 396 21.19 11.02 14.87
CA GLU A 396 19.82 11.20 14.34
C GLU A 396 19.06 12.49 14.69
N ARG A 397 19.34 13.54 13.90
CA ARG A 397 18.40 14.65 13.69
C ARG A 397 17.14 14.14 12.99
N HIS A 398 16.03 14.05 13.71
CA HIS A 398 14.71 13.94 13.10
C HIS A 398 14.38 15.24 12.32
N GLU A 399 14.41 15.19 10.99
CA GLU A 399 14.10 16.35 10.13
C GLU A 399 12.60 16.69 10.17
N ALA A 400 12.28 17.91 10.62
CA ALA A 400 10.92 18.45 10.69
C ALA A 400 10.37 18.85 9.29
N LEU A 401 9.04 18.92 9.14
CA LEU A 401 8.37 19.44 7.93
C LEU A 401 8.73 20.91 7.69
N LEU A 402 8.66 21.37 6.43
CA LEU A 402 8.94 22.77 6.10
C LEU A 402 7.82 23.70 6.56
N SER A 403 8.19 24.88 7.06
CA SER A 403 7.29 26.03 7.15
C SER A 403 6.95 26.57 5.76
N ALA A 404 5.85 27.32 5.64
CA ALA A 404 5.47 27.94 4.36
C ALA A 404 6.54 28.88 3.80
N SER A 405 7.28 29.60 4.65
CA SER A 405 8.39 30.46 4.22
C SER A 405 9.59 29.65 3.74
N GLN A 406 9.92 28.55 4.42
CA GLN A 406 10.99 27.64 4.01
C GLN A 406 10.65 26.94 2.67
N TYR A 407 9.39 26.56 2.47
CA TYR A 407 8.90 25.99 1.23
C TYR A 407 9.09 26.93 0.03
N VAL A 408 8.71 28.21 0.18
CA VAL A 408 8.88 29.20 -0.88
C VAL A 408 10.37 29.46 -1.17
N ALA A 409 11.21 29.54 -0.13
CA ALA A 409 12.65 29.71 -0.30
C ALA A 409 13.29 28.52 -1.05
N GLN A 410 12.88 27.30 -0.72
CA GLN A 410 13.39 26.11 -1.41
C GLN A 410 12.86 26.01 -2.85
N MET A 411 11.59 26.37 -3.08
CA MET A 411 11.02 26.48 -4.42
C MET A 411 11.80 27.47 -5.29
N GLN A 412 12.17 28.64 -4.74
CA GLN A 412 12.99 29.65 -5.41
C GLN A 412 14.38 29.08 -5.75
N SER A 413 15.03 28.39 -4.80
CA SER A 413 16.33 27.75 -5.04
C SER A 413 16.26 26.67 -6.13
N LEU A 414 15.18 25.89 -6.19
CA LEU A 414 14.98 24.88 -7.24
C LEU A 414 14.69 25.52 -8.60
N LEU A 415 13.97 26.64 -8.63
CA LEU A 415 13.70 27.40 -9.85
C LEU A 415 15.00 27.97 -10.44
N GLU A 416 15.86 28.57 -9.62
CA GLU A 416 17.17 29.09 -10.06
C GLU A 416 18.10 28.00 -10.60
N ARG A 417 17.96 26.76 -10.10
CA ARG A 417 18.72 25.59 -10.55
C ARG A 417 18.05 24.83 -11.70
N SER A 418 16.81 25.17 -12.04
CA SER A 418 16.06 24.48 -13.09
C SER A 418 16.72 24.74 -14.46
N GLY A 419 16.96 23.68 -15.23
CA GLY A 419 17.71 23.74 -16.49
C GLY A 419 19.23 23.54 -16.38
N GLN A 420 19.80 23.61 -15.17
CA GLN A 420 21.23 23.30 -14.91
C GLN A 420 21.45 21.88 -14.39
N VAL A 421 20.38 21.20 -13.99
CA VAL A 421 20.40 19.85 -13.42
C VAL A 421 19.60 18.91 -14.34
N ALA A 422 20.04 17.66 -14.47
CA ALA A 422 19.40 16.67 -15.34
C ALA A 422 17.97 16.28 -14.90
N ASP A 423 17.63 16.52 -13.63
CA ASP A 423 16.31 16.27 -13.07
C ASP A 423 15.41 17.51 -13.17
N GLY A 424 14.16 17.31 -13.57
CA GLY A 424 13.11 18.32 -13.53
C GLY A 424 12.46 18.44 -12.15
N TYR A 425 11.94 19.64 -11.87
CA TYR A 425 11.20 19.92 -10.64
C TYR A 425 9.82 20.49 -10.97
N SER A 426 8.82 20.11 -10.18
CA SER A 426 7.46 20.66 -10.27
C SER A 426 6.91 20.95 -8.88
N VAL A 427 6.05 21.95 -8.81
CA VAL A 427 5.21 22.24 -7.64
C VAL A 427 3.88 21.54 -7.82
N LEU A 428 3.53 20.69 -6.86
CA LEU A 428 2.20 20.12 -6.73
C LEU A 428 1.51 20.73 -5.51
N LEU A 429 0.36 21.35 -5.73
CA LEU A 429 -0.53 21.76 -4.65
C LEU A 429 -1.68 20.77 -4.53
N ILE A 430 -1.99 20.36 -3.31
CA ILE A 430 -3.07 19.43 -2.98
C ILE A 430 -4.03 20.13 -2.02
N SER A 431 -5.32 20.11 -2.33
CA SER A 431 -6.38 20.44 -1.38
C SER A 431 -7.16 19.18 -1.06
N VAL A 432 -7.50 18.98 0.21
CA VAL A 432 -8.37 17.88 0.64
C VAL A 432 -9.64 18.45 1.23
N ASP A 433 -10.77 17.99 0.70
CA ASP A 433 -12.10 18.32 1.17
C ASP A 433 -12.65 17.14 1.96
N VAL A 434 -13.20 17.44 3.14
CA VAL A 434 -13.83 16.52 4.08
C VAL A 434 -15.34 16.65 3.92
N HIS A 435 -16.03 15.55 3.59
CA HIS A 435 -17.47 15.50 3.39
C HIS A 435 -18.10 14.82 4.60
N ALA A 436 -18.89 15.58 5.37
CA ALA A 436 -19.65 15.06 6.49
C ALA A 436 -20.96 14.39 6.05
N GLN A 437 -21.61 13.67 6.97
CA GLN A 437 -22.85 12.93 6.69
C GLN A 437 -24.03 13.84 6.27
N ASP A 438 -24.03 15.10 6.70
CA ASP A 438 -25.03 16.12 6.35
C ASP A 438 -24.77 16.76 4.97
N ALA A 439 -23.86 16.18 4.18
CA ALA A 439 -23.37 16.70 2.90
C ALA A 439 -22.64 18.05 2.99
N SER A 440 -22.29 18.53 4.19
CA SER A 440 -21.40 19.68 4.34
C SER A 440 -19.97 19.32 3.91
N VAL A 441 -19.27 20.31 3.34
CA VAL A 441 -17.90 20.16 2.86
C VAL A 441 -17.00 21.11 3.64
N ALA A 442 -16.08 20.56 4.43
CA ALA A 442 -15.09 21.31 5.18
C ALA A 442 -13.69 21.15 4.56
N SER A 443 -12.82 22.13 4.75
CA SER A 443 -11.40 21.95 4.39
C SER A 443 -10.74 21.02 5.41
N ILE A 444 -9.78 20.22 4.98
CA ILE A 444 -8.92 19.48 5.91
C ILE A 444 -8.15 20.42 6.87
N GLY A 445 -7.99 21.69 6.50
CA GLY A 445 -7.40 22.71 7.37
C GLY A 445 -8.19 22.97 8.64
N ASP A 446 -9.51 22.73 8.62
CA ASP A 446 -10.40 22.89 9.78
C ASP A 446 -10.37 21.65 10.70
N LYS A 447 -9.47 20.69 10.38
CA LYS A 447 -9.39 19.34 10.91
C LYS A 447 -7.91 18.99 11.16
N PRO A 448 -7.23 19.63 12.13
CA PRO A 448 -5.76 19.61 12.28
C PRO A 448 -5.15 18.22 12.46
N VAL A 449 -5.84 17.33 13.18
CA VAL A 449 -5.40 15.93 13.36
C VAL A 449 -5.35 15.16 12.04
N PHE A 450 -6.33 15.38 11.16
CA PHE A 450 -6.38 14.73 9.85
C PHE A 450 -5.33 15.29 8.91
N LEU A 451 -5.12 16.60 8.95
CA LEU A 451 -4.06 17.26 8.20
C LEU A 451 -2.68 16.70 8.58
N GLU A 452 -2.42 16.51 9.86
CA GLU A 452 -1.15 15.93 10.34
C GLU A 452 -0.94 14.49 9.87
N GLY A 453 -1.98 13.65 9.95
CA GLY A 453 -1.92 12.27 9.43
C GLY A 453 -1.64 12.18 7.92
N VAL A 454 -2.23 13.10 7.13
CA VAL A 454 -1.96 13.21 5.70
C VAL A 454 -0.52 13.66 5.43
N LEU A 455 -0.03 14.68 6.14
CA LEU A 455 1.35 15.17 6.00
C LEU A 455 2.37 14.09 6.36
N ASN A 456 2.17 13.37 7.47
CA ASN A 456 3.04 12.29 7.89
C ASN A 456 3.07 11.12 6.89
N THR A 457 1.92 10.79 6.29
CA THR A 457 1.87 9.74 5.27
C THR A 457 2.55 10.17 3.97
N LEU A 458 2.31 11.39 3.51
CA LEU A 458 3.00 11.95 2.35
C LEU A 458 4.52 11.97 2.58
N ALA A 459 4.98 12.41 3.75
CA ALA A 459 6.38 12.40 4.15
C ALA A 459 7.01 11.01 4.10
N ARG A 460 6.31 10.00 4.64
CA ARG A 460 6.77 8.61 4.66
C ARG A 460 6.83 7.99 3.27
N VAL A 461 5.83 8.23 2.42
CA VAL A 461 5.77 7.62 1.08
C VAL A 461 6.70 8.31 0.09
N TYR A 462 6.79 9.64 0.15
CA TYR A 462 7.65 10.41 -0.72
C TYR A 462 9.13 10.38 -0.26
N LYS A 463 9.39 9.96 0.99
CA LYS A 463 10.72 9.84 1.61
C LYS A 463 11.54 11.15 1.59
N ARG A 464 10.85 12.30 1.50
CA ARG A 464 11.43 13.65 1.42
C ARG A 464 10.58 14.63 2.23
N ARG A 465 10.80 14.65 3.55
CA ARG A 465 10.13 15.57 4.48
C ARG A 465 10.47 17.03 4.18
N ASP A 466 11.70 17.24 3.73
CA ASP A 466 12.27 18.49 3.22
C ASP A 466 11.61 19.02 1.94
N ALA A 467 10.51 18.43 1.45
CA ALA A 467 9.86 18.83 0.20
C ALA A 467 8.35 19.05 0.37
N ILE A 468 7.83 18.97 1.61
CA ILE A 468 6.41 19.01 1.92
C ILE A 468 6.14 20.11 2.94
N ALA A 469 5.10 20.91 2.70
CA ALA A 469 4.67 21.97 3.62
C ALA A 469 3.14 22.11 3.65
N CYS A 470 2.62 22.61 4.77
CA CYS A 470 1.28 23.17 4.84
C CYS A 470 1.35 24.67 4.53
N LEU A 471 0.64 25.12 3.49
CA LEU A 471 0.68 26.49 2.97
C LEU A 471 -0.50 27.36 3.47
N GLY A 472 -1.27 26.86 4.43
CA GLY A 472 -2.47 27.50 4.98
C GLY A 472 -3.77 27.02 4.34
N ASN A 473 -4.90 27.18 5.06
CA ASN A 473 -6.25 26.78 4.65
C ASN A 473 -6.38 25.29 4.23
N GLY A 474 -5.52 24.42 4.74
CA GLY A 474 -5.48 22.99 4.37
C GLY A 474 -4.87 22.70 3.00
N VAL A 475 -4.18 23.66 2.38
CA VAL A 475 -3.42 23.44 1.13
C VAL A 475 -2.05 22.86 1.48
N ILE A 476 -1.75 21.71 0.88
CA ILE A 476 -0.49 21.01 1.04
C ILE A 476 0.36 21.27 -0.22
N GLY A 477 1.59 21.75 -0.03
CA GLY A 477 2.58 21.90 -1.09
C GLY A 477 3.55 20.72 -1.10
N VAL A 478 3.84 20.19 -2.28
CA VAL A 478 4.84 19.15 -2.51
C VAL A 478 5.78 19.56 -3.65
N LEU A 479 7.08 19.59 -3.39
CA LEU A 479 8.12 19.79 -4.39
C LEU A 479 8.51 18.45 -5.02
N LEU A 480 8.03 18.21 -6.23
CA LEU A 480 8.24 16.97 -6.98
C LEU A 480 9.53 17.02 -7.77
N LYS A 481 10.40 16.04 -7.53
CA LYS A 481 11.57 15.76 -8.37
C LYS A 481 11.22 14.66 -9.37
N HIS A 482 11.51 14.85 -10.65
CA HIS A 482 11.17 13.91 -11.72
C HIS A 482 12.18 13.97 -12.88
N LYS A 483 12.29 12.88 -13.65
CA LYS A 483 13.15 12.77 -14.85
C LYS A 483 12.41 13.14 -16.14
N SER A 484 11.07 13.16 -16.09
CA SER A 484 10.23 13.51 -17.23
C SER A 484 8.87 14.02 -16.78
N GLU A 485 8.22 14.83 -17.62
CA GLU A 485 6.86 15.31 -17.36
C GLU A 485 5.86 14.17 -17.16
N LYS A 486 5.98 13.08 -17.93
CA LYS A 486 5.15 11.88 -17.77
C LYS A 486 5.28 11.28 -16.36
N GLN A 487 6.50 11.26 -15.80
CA GLN A 487 6.72 10.81 -14.43
C GLN A 487 6.07 11.76 -13.41
N ALA A 488 6.14 13.07 -13.63
CA ALA A 488 5.48 14.06 -12.77
C ALA A 488 3.96 13.86 -12.70
N TYR A 489 3.32 13.49 -13.82
CA TYR A 489 1.88 13.22 -13.89
C TYR A 489 1.51 11.95 -13.11
N LEU A 490 2.30 10.88 -13.26
CA LEU A 490 2.10 9.63 -12.53
C LEU A 490 2.29 9.81 -11.02
N LEU A 491 3.32 10.55 -10.60
CA LEU A 491 3.56 10.89 -9.19
C LEU A 491 2.41 11.72 -8.63
N THR A 492 1.92 12.71 -9.38
CA THR A 492 0.76 13.53 -8.99
C THR A 492 -0.47 12.67 -8.71
N ARG A 493 -0.79 11.76 -9.64
CA ARG A 493 -1.92 10.83 -9.46
C ARG A 493 -1.73 9.94 -8.24
N LYS A 494 -0.55 9.35 -8.07
CA LYS A 494 -0.23 8.44 -6.95
C LYS A 494 -0.33 9.15 -5.60
N LEU A 495 0.20 10.36 -5.48
CA LEU A 495 0.13 11.15 -4.24
C LEU A 495 -1.31 11.52 -3.88
N LEU A 496 -2.13 11.96 -4.85
CA LEU A 496 -3.55 12.24 -4.62
C LEU A 496 -4.34 10.98 -4.21
N GLN A 497 -4.01 9.82 -4.78
CA GLN A 497 -4.60 8.54 -4.38
C GLN A 497 -4.21 8.15 -2.94
N ILE A 498 -2.94 8.36 -2.55
CA ILE A 498 -2.46 8.11 -1.18
C ILE A 498 -3.18 9.02 -0.20
N VAL A 499 -3.30 10.32 -0.52
CA VAL A 499 -4.02 11.29 0.31
C VAL A 499 -5.49 10.87 0.49
N ASN A 500 -6.15 10.42 -0.58
CA ASN A 500 -7.50 9.87 -0.51
C ASN A 500 -7.59 8.57 0.29
N ALA A 501 -6.56 7.73 0.28
CA ALA A 501 -6.53 6.45 0.99
C ALA A 501 -6.36 6.64 2.51
N VAL A 502 -5.49 7.56 2.94
CA VAL A 502 -5.34 7.96 4.36
C VAL A 502 -6.66 8.47 4.95
N ALA A 503 -7.49 9.03 4.08
CA ALA A 503 -8.79 9.54 4.42
C ALA A 503 -9.87 8.44 4.58
N ARG A 504 -9.71 7.27 3.95
CA ARG A 504 -10.69 6.16 4.03
C ARG A 504 -10.58 5.36 5.33
N SER A 505 -9.55 5.56 6.13
CA SER A 505 -9.33 4.86 7.41
C SER A 505 -10.08 5.49 8.58
N VAL A 506 -11.04 6.38 8.31
CA VAL A 506 -11.83 7.11 9.30
C VAL A 506 -13.30 6.74 9.08
N PRO A 507 -13.99 6.12 10.05
CA PRO A 507 -15.41 5.81 9.94
C PRO A 507 -16.24 7.07 9.64
N ASP A 508 -17.29 6.90 8.84
CA ASP A 508 -18.33 7.92 8.61
C ASP A 508 -17.92 9.26 7.97
N THR A 509 -16.69 9.37 7.46
CA THR A 509 -16.22 10.59 6.79
C THR A 509 -15.70 10.27 5.38
N ARG A 510 -16.24 10.94 4.35
CA ARG A 510 -15.75 10.79 2.98
C ARG A 510 -14.78 11.92 2.68
N PHE A 511 -13.75 11.66 1.90
CA PHE A 511 -12.80 12.71 1.49
C PHE A 511 -12.63 12.73 -0.02
N SER A 512 -12.22 13.88 -0.52
CA SER A 512 -11.75 14.02 -1.89
C SER A 512 -10.57 14.96 -1.96
N SER A 513 -9.56 14.57 -2.71
CA SER A 513 -8.42 15.42 -3.03
C SER A 513 -8.58 16.07 -4.40
N ASN A 514 -8.02 17.26 -4.55
CA ASN A 514 -7.81 17.92 -5.83
C ASN A 514 -6.37 18.42 -5.90
N GLY A 515 -5.80 18.41 -7.09
CA GLY A 515 -4.41 18.78 -7.33
C GLY A 515 -4.23 19.89 -8.37
N CYS A 516 -3.11 20.61 -8.29
CA CYS A 516 -2.62 21.41 -9.40
C CYS A 516 -1.10 21.27 -9.49
N LEU A 517 -0.62 20.84 -10.65
CA LEU A 517 0.79 20.64 -10.95
C LEU A 517 1.28 21.74 -11.89
N LYS A 518 2.41 22.35 -11.55
CA LYS A 518 3.12 23.33 -12.39
C LYS A 518 4.61 23.01 -12.38
N GLN A 519 5.22 22.88 -13.55
CA GLN A 519 6.65 22.72 -13.68
C GLN A 519 7.41 23.99 -13.29
N LEU A 520 8.51 23.82 -12.57
CA LEU A 520 9.50 24.87 -12.33
C LEU A 520 10.39 24.94 -13.58
N SER A 521 10.19 25.99 -14.37
CA SER A 521 10.97 26.31 -15.56
C SER A 521 11.36 27.79 -15.47
N PRO A 522 12.58 28.17 -15.91
CA PRO A 522 13.00 29.56 -15.93
C PRO A 522 12.33 30.37 -17.05
N ASP A 523 11.48 29.74 -17.89
CA ASP A 523 10.78 30.43 -18.97
C ASP A 523 9.74 31.43 -18.44
N GLY A 524 10.12 32.71 -18.52
CA GLY A 524 9.35 33.89 -18.14
C GLY A 524 9.75 34.42 -16.76
N ASP A 525 9.98 35.73 -16.66
CA ASP A 525 10.33 36.51 -15.45
C ASP A 525 9.28 36.35 -14.31
N VAL A 526 9.20 35.17 -13.71
CA VAL A 526 8.19 34.82 -12.71
C VAL A 526 8.89 34.16 -11.54
N ASP A 527 8.97 34.88 -10.42
CA ASP A 527 9.52 34.37 -9.16
C ASP A 527 8.67 33.24 -8.54
N ALA A 528 9.22 32.54 -7.55
CA ALA A 528 8.51 31.45 -6.88
C ALA A 528 7.15 31.88 -6.27
N PRO A 529 7.02 33.04 -5.61
CA PRO A 529 5.72 33.55 -5.15
C PRO A 529 4.66 33.69 -6.26
N GLN A 530 5.02 34.22 -7.43
CA GLN A 530 4.09 34.36 -8.56
C GLN A 530 3.70 33.01 -9.16
N LEU A 531 4.63 32.06 -9.29
CA LEU A 531 4.34 30.69 -9.72
C LEU A 531 3.39 29.99 -8.73
N LEU A 532 3.62 30.17 -7.44
CA LEU A 532 2.76 29.61 -6.40
C LEU A 532 1.34 30.19 -6.49
N ARG A 533 1.20 31.51 -6.68
CA ARG A 533 -0.11 32.17 -6.89
C ARG A 533 -0.85 31.61 -8.09
N LYS A 534 -0.19 31.43 -9.24
CA LYS A 534 -0.80 30.81 -10.44
C LYS A 534 -1.24 29.37 -10.18
N THR A 535 -0.46 28.61 -9.42
CA THR A 535 -0.78 27.22 -9.08
C THR A 535 -1.97 27.14 -8.11
N VAL A 536 -2.06 28.06 -7.14
CA VAL A 536 -3.23 28.19 -6.24
C VAL A 536 -4.49 28.53 -7.05
N GLN A 537 -4.41 29.45 -8.01
CA GLN A 537 -5.54 29.77 -8.90
C GLN A 537 -5.97 28.55 -9.73
N GLY A 538 -5.02 27.79 -10.27
CA GLY A 538 -5.29 26.52 -10.96
C GLY A 538 -6.01 25.50 -10.07
N LEU A 539 -5.58 25.36 -8.82
CA LEU A 539 -6.23 24.49 -7.84
C LEU A 539 -7.69 24.91 -7.59
N GLN A 540 -7.97 26.21 -7.46
CA GLN A 540 -9.35 26.71 -7.31
C GLN A 540 -10.23 26.40 -8.52
N ILE A 541 -9.68 26.46 -9.75
CA ILE A 541 -10.40 26.09 -10.97
C ILE A 541 -10.79 24.61 -10.93
N VAL A 542 -9.87 23.72 -10.51
CA VAL A 542 -10.14 22.28 -10.40
C VAL A 542 -11.22 21.99 -9.37
N LYS A 543 -11.15 22.62 -8.20
CA LYS A 543 -12.16 22.44 -7.14
C LYS A 543 -13.58 22.75 -7.64
N LYS A 544 -13.73 23.75 -8.53
CA LYS A 544 -15.02 24.08 -9.15
C LYS A 544 -15.47 23.09 -10.22
N ARG A 545 -14.55 22.35 -10.85
CA ARG A 545 -14.84 21.40 -11.93
C ARG A 545 -15.18 20.00 -11.45
N GLY A 546 -14.76 19.63 -10.24
CA GLY A 546 -15.08 18.32 -9.67
C GLY A 546 -14.20 17.93 -8.50
N LYS A 547 -14.36 16.67 -8.09
CA LYS A 547 -13.58 16.02 -7.02
C LYS A 547 -12.63 15.02 -7.66
N ASN A 548 -11.52 14.69 -6.99
CA ASN A 548 -10.57 13.68 -7.46
C ASN A 548 -10.00 14.02 -8.84
N LEU A 549 -9.62 15.28 -9.04
CA LEU A 549 -9.03 15.79 -10.27
C LEU A 549 -7.72 16.53 -9.98
N ALA A 550 -6.80 16.49 -10.93
CA ALA A 550 -5.62 17.36 -10.95
C ALA A 550 -5.58 18.20 -12.22
N LEU A 551 -5.18 19.47 -12.14
CA LEU A 551 -4.87 20.28 -13.32
C LEU A 551 -3.37 20.30 -13.54
N ILE A 552 -2.96 19.81 -14.72
CA ILE A 552 -1.62 20.04 -15.25
C ILE A 552 -1.63 21.43 -15.88
N LEU A 553 -1.11 22.42 -15.15
CA LEU A 553 -1.28 23.83 -15.47
C LEU A 553 -0.62 24.19 -16.81
N ASP A 554 0.54 23.60 -17.08
CA ASP A 554 1.32 23.80 -18.32
C ASP A 554 0.55 23.34 -19.57
N MET A 555 -0.11 22.19 -19.48
CA MET A 555 -0.90 21.62 -20.57
C MET A 555 -2.35 22.10 -20.59
N LYS A 556 -2.79 22.84 -19.56
CA LYS A 556 -4.21 23.19 -19.30
C LYS A 556 -5.13 21.95 -19.34
N ARG A 557 -4.61 20.79 -18.91
CA ARG A 557 -5.30 19.49 -19.01
C ARG A 557 -5.71 18.99 -17.64
N LEU A 558 -6.92 18.44 -17.54
CA LEU A 558 -7.36 17.73 -16.35
C LEU A 558 -6.88 16.27 -16.38
N LEU A 559 -6.33 15.83 -15.27
CA LEU A 559 -5.90 14.47 -14.98
C LEU A 559 -6.85 13.91 -13.91
N PRO A 560 -7.69 12.92 -14.24
CA PRO A 560 -8.52 12.28 -13.22
C PRO A 560 -7.66 11.42 -12.29
N VAL A 561 -7.94 11.50 -10.98
CA VAL A 561 -7.21 10.74 -9.94
C VAL A 561 -7.54 9.25 -10.04
N TYR A 562 -8.78 8.91 -10.41
CA TYR A 562 -9.24 7.55 -10.66
C TYR A 562 -9.72 7.40 -12.12
N PRO A 563 -9.65 6.19 -12.71
CA PRO A 563 -10.31 5.92 -13.99
C PRO A 563 -11.82 6.17 -13.86
N LYS A 564 -12.50 6.61 -14.94
CA LYS A 564 -13.97 6.76 -14.92
C LYS A 564 -14.61 5.36 -14.85
N GLU A 565 -15.47 5.15 -13.85
CA GLU A 565 -16.42 4.02 -13.87
C GLU A 565 -17.40 4.20 -15.04
N LYS A 566 -17.72 3.11 -15.73
CA LYS A 566 -18.70 3.11 -16.82
C LYS A 566 -20.06 3.52 -16.25
N SER A 567 -20.60 4.65 -16.70
CA SER A 567 -21.98 5.02 -16.41
C SER A 567 -22.91 3.98 -17.05
N GLY A 568 -23.57 3.17 -16.22
CA GLY A 568 -24.61 2.26 -16.67
C GLY A 568 -25.80 3.04 -17.23
N ASN A 569 -26.23 2.63 -18.42
CA ASN A 569 -27.55 2.93 -18.98
C ASN A 569 -28.37 1.66 -18.95
#